data_AF-A0A7Z6Y7N7-F1
#
_entry.id   AF-A0A7Z6Y7N7-F1
#
_cell.length_a   1.000
_cell.length_b   1.000
_cell.length_c   1.000
_cell.angle_alpha   90.00
_cell.angle_beta   90.00
_cell.angle_gamma   90.00
#
_symmetry.space_group_name_H-M   'P 1'
#
loop_
_entity.id
_entity.type
_entity.pdbx_description
1 polymer ?
#
loop_
_entity_poly.entity_id
_entity_poly.type
_entity_poly.pdbx_seq_one_letter_code
_entity_poly.pdbx_strand_id
1 'polypeptide(L)'
;MLNSMGINGSCRVLPKFSSGCLGPQQQVSTQVQAMKVIGLVEVESVVDVTCDVCGASTQMDEGGYQYGTVQAHWGYGTKHDGERYEAHLCEHCFFLALANLKEERRAQRMSHADAPEQSSDLGLLVRNDFFKDAGH
;
A
#
# COMPACT_ATOMS: atom_id res chain seq x y z
N MET A 1 -46.75 67.90 11.73
CA MET A 1 -48.21 68.10 11.76
C MET A 1 -48.80 67.04 12.67
N LEU A 2 -49.48 67.49 13.72
CA LEU A 2 -50.63 66.92 14.44
C LEU A 2 -50.72 65.39 14.73
N ASN A 3 -50.63 65.08 16.03
CA ASN A 3 -51.56 64.28 16.87
C ASN A 3 -52.40 63.13 16.26
N SER A 4 -52.38 61.98 16.94
CA SER A 4 -53.54 61.33 17.63
C SER A 4 -53.09 59.94 18.13
N MET A 5 -52.98 59.68 19.44
CA MET A 5 -54.05 59.23 20.37
C MET A 5 -54.94 58.10 19.84
N GLY A 6 -54.86 56.95 20.50
CA GLY A 6 -55.74 55.81 20.27
C GLY A 6 -55.47 54.65 21.22
N ILE A 7 -55.81 54.85 22.50
CA ILE A 7 -55.89 53.81 23.53
C ILE A 7 -57.16 52.99 23.27
N ASN A 8 -57.10 51.67 23.23
CA ASN A 8 -58.23 50.82 23.59
C ASN A 8 -57.72 49.44 24.05
N GLY A 9 -58.06 49.10 25.29
CA GLY A 9 -57.68 47.86 25.93
C GLY A 9 -58.47 46.66 25.43
N SER A 10 -57.93 45.47 25.71
CA SER A 10 -58.76 44.30 25.96
C SER A 10 -58.01 43.33 26.87
N CYS A 11 -58.77 42.73 27.78
CA CYS A 11 -58.35 42.01 28.95
C CYS A 11 -58.40 40.49 28.68
N ARG A 12 -57.50 39.74 29.36
CA ARG A 12 -57.51 38.28 29.59
C ARG A 12 -57.09 37.45 28.37
N VAL A 13 -56.29 36.39 28.49
CA VAL A 13 -56.43 35.23 29.38
C VAL A 13 -55.03 34.66 29.69
N LEU A 14 -54.75 34.37 30.97
CA LEU A 14 -53.56 33.62 31.38
C LEU A 14 -53.76 32.13 31.07
N PRO A 15 -52.84 31.45 30.36
CA PRO A 15 -52.90 29.99 30.25
C PRO A 15 -52.48 29.36 31.57
N LYS A 16 -53.37 28.50 32.09
CA LYS A 16 -53.13 27.59 33.21
C LYS A 16 -51.93 26.71 32.89
N PHE A 17 -50.84 26.84 33.63
CA PHE A 17 -49.77 25.84 33.65
C PHE A 17 -50.25 24.66 34.51
N SER A 18 -50.61 23.57 33.84
CA SER A 18 -50.90 22.28 34.46
C SER A 18 -49.64 21.71 35.09
N SER A 19 -49.76 21.35 36.36
CA SER A 19 -48.79 20.56 37.13
C SER A 19 -48.46 19.25 36.42
N GLY A 20 -47.29 19.19 35.79
CA GLY A 20 -46.71 17.95 35.27
C GLY A 20 -46.01 17.20 36.40
N CYS A 21 -46.46 15.97 36.67
CA CYS A 21 -45.86 15.07 37.64
C CYS A 21 -44.40 14.75 37.25
N LEU A 22 -43.47 15.00 38.17
CA LEU A 22 -42.09 14.51 38.09
C LEU A 22 -42.10 12.99 38.22
N GLY A 23 -41.96 12.28 37.09
CA GLY A 23 -41.67 10.86 37.08
C GLY A 23 -40.27 10.59 37.63
N PRO A 24 -40.02 9.42 38.26
CA PRO A 24 -38.70 9.09 38.77
C PRO A 24 -37.70 9.03 37.61
N GLN A 25 -36.60 9.77 37.75
CA GLN A 25 -35.44 9.69 36.89
C GLN A 25 -34.87 8.27 37.00
N GLN A 26 -35.27 7.38 36.10
CA GLN A 26 -34.67 6.06 35.99
C GLN A 26 -33.28 6.25 35.38
N GLN A 27 -32.25 6.16 36.24
CA GLN A 27 -30.86 6.18 35.82
C GLN A 27 -30.59 4.92 35.00
N VAL A 28 -30.57 5.04 33.68
CA VAL A 28 -30.15 3.95 32.79
C VAL A 28 -28.63 3.85 32.87
N SER A 29 -28.16 3.02 33.80
CA SER A 29 -26.74 2.64 33.89
C SER A 29 -26.40 1.78 32.68
N THR A 30 -25.80 2.40 31.66
CA THR A 30 -25.26 1.66 30.53
C THR A 30 -23.89 1.12 30.97
N GLN A 31 -23.83 -0.12 31.43
CA GLN A 31 -22.56 -0.81 31.60
C GLN A 31 -22.02 -1.18 30.21
N VAL A 32 -21.05 -0.41 29.72
CA VAL A 32 -20.20 -0.82 28.60
C VAL A 32 -19.36 -2.00 29.07
N GLN A 33 -19.71 -3.21 28.64
CA GLN A 33 -18.81 -4.35 28.76
C GLN A 33 -17.61 -4.10 27.84
N ALA A 34 -16.40 -4.13 28.40
CA ALA A 34 -15.17 -3.94 27.63
C ALA A 34 -15.03 -5.06 26.60
N MET A 35 -14.90 -4.69 25.32
CA MET A 35 -14.57 -5.63 24.24
C MET A 35 -13.22 -6.27 24.55
N LYS A 36 -13.21 -7.58 24.83
CA LYS A 36 -12.00 -8.31 25.20
C LYS A 36 -11.82 -9.51 24.28
N VAL A 37 -10.90 -9.36 23.34
CA VAL A 37 -10.40 -10.46 22.50
C VAL A 37 -9.02 -10.79 23.01
N ILE A 38 -8.81 -12.02 23.51
CA ILE A 38 -7.50 -12.46 23.98
C ILE A 38 -7.26 -13.90 23.51
N GLY A 39 -6.22 -14.05 22.70
CA GLY A 39 -5.66 -15.31 22.24
C GLY A 39 -4.40 -15.00 21.44
N LEU A 40 -3.36 -15.83 21.56
CA LEU A 40 -2.21 -15.77 20.67
C LEU A 40 -2.60 -16.47 19.36
N VAL A 41 -2.42 -15.79 18.22
CA VAL A 41 -2.58 -16.37 16.90
C VAL A 41 -1.20 -16.41 16.27
N GLU A 42 -0.69 -17.61 16.01
CA GLU A 42 0.52 -17.79 15.22
C GLU A 42 0.16 -17.62 13.74
N VAL A 43 0.89 -16.74 13.05
CA VAL A 43 0.71 -16.45 11.62
C VAL A 43 2.03 -16.69 10.90
N GLU A 44 1.98 -17.46 9.81
CA GLU A 44 3.11 -17.60 8.90
C GLU A 44 3.33 -16.27 8.18
N SER A 45 4.52 -15.71 8.33
CA SER A 45 4.93 -14.47 7.67
C SER A 45 6.32 -14.63 7.09
N VAL A 46 6.61 -13.89 6.02
CA VAL A 46 7.95 -13.80 5.46
C VAL A 46 8.81 -13.07 6.48
N VAL A 47 9.81 -13.79 7.03
CA VAL A 47 10.71 -13.24 8.04
C VAL A 47 11.83 -12.44 7.38
N ASP A 48 12.35 -12.95 6.26
CA ASP A 48 13.38 -12.29 5.47
C ASP A 48 13.35 -12.77 4.02
N VAL A 49 13.82 -11.91 3.10
CA VAL A 49 14.17 -12.28 1.74
C VAL A 49 15.67 -12.10 1.61
N THR A 50 16.38 -13.20 1.39
CA THR A 50 17.84 -13.18 1.22
C THR A 50 18.24 -13.15 -0.25
N CYS A 51 19.39 -12.56 -0.53
CA CYS A 51 19.95 -12.56 -1.87
C CYS A 51 20.53 -13.93 -2.22
N ASP A 52 20.10 -14.53 -3.32
CA ASP A 52 20.55 -15.87 -3.76
C ASP A 52 22.03 -15.93 -4.18
N VAL A 53 22.67 -14.78 -4.38
CA VAL A 53 24.09 -14.70 -4.80
C VAL A 53 25.03 -14.53 -3.60
N CYS A 54 24.78 -13.54 -2.75
CA CYS A 54 25.67 -13.21 -1.64
C CYS A 54 25.15 -13.65 -0.26
N GLY A 55 23.89 -14.09 -0.17
CA GLY A 55 23.24 -14.50 1.08
C GLY A 55 22.83 -13.35 2.00
N ALA A 56 23.08 -12.09 1.63
CA ALA A 56 22.71 -10.94 2.45
C ALA A 56 21.19 -10.76 2.51
N SER A 57 20.67 -10.33 3.66
CA SER A 57 19.28 -9.89 3.81
C SER A 57 18.99 -8.70 2.90
N THR A 58 17.78 -8.65 2.36
CA THR A 58 17.27 -7.54 1.54
C THR A 58 16.35 -6.62 2.33
N GLN A 59 16.26 -6.83 3.65
CA GLN A 59 15.46 -6.02 4.55
C GLN A 59 16.06 -4.61 4.71
N MET A 60 15.19 -3.61 4.73
CA MET A 60 15.55 -2.20 4.92
C MET A 60 15.32 -1.77 6.38
N ASP A 61 16.10 -0.79 6.86
CA ASP A 61 16.01 -0.26 8.23
C ASP A 61 14.62 0.33 8.55
N GLU A 62 13.96 0.91 7.54
CA GLU A 62 12.62 1.51 7.64
C GLU A 62 11.48 0.48 7.50
N GLY A 63 11.84 -0.80 7.36
CA GLY A 63 10.91 -1.90 7.07
C GLY A 63 10.74 -2.16 5.58
N GLY A 64 10.23 -3.36 5.26
CA GLY A 64 10.09 -3.84 3.89
C GLY A 64 11.36 -4.48 3.33
N TYR A 65 11.29 -4.91 2.06
CA TYR A 65 12.35 -5.62 1.36
C TYR A 65 12.66 -4.93 0.03
N GLN A 66 13.94 -4.70 -0.27
CA GLN A 66 14.40 -4.13 -1.53
C GLN A 66 15.26 -5.15 -2.28
N TYR A 67 14.69 -5.73 -3.34
CA TYR A 67 15.38 -6.69 -4.20
C TYR A 67 14.88 -6.62 -5.63
N GLY A 68 15.70 -7.10 -6.56
CA GLY A 68 15.30 -7.41 -7.93
C GLY A 68 14.97 -8.89 -8.06
N THR A 69 14.06 -9.21 -8.96
CA THR A 69 13.66 -10.60 -9.24
C THR A 69 14.06 -10.99 -10.66
N VAL A 70 14.75 -12.12 -10.81
CA VAL A 70 15.04 -12.75 -12.10
C VAL A 70 14.17 -13.98 -12.21
N GLN A 71 13.28 -14.00 -13.20
CA GLN A 71 12.37 -15.12 -13.44
C GLN A 71 12.50 -15.63 -14.87
N ALA A 72 12.36 -16.94 -15.02
CA ALA A 72 12.27 -17.58 -16.32
C ALA A 72 11.14 -18.62 -16.35
N HIS A 73 10.47 -18.67 -17.50
CA HIS A 73 9.39 -19.60 -17.77
C HIS A 73 9.58 -20.17 -19.16
N TRP A 74 9.83 -21.47 -19.23
CA TRP A 74 10.16 -22.12 -20.50
C TRP A 74 8.94 -22.85 -21.05
N GLY A 75 8.71 -22.67 -22.35
CA GLY A 75 7.62 -23.31 -23.06
C GLY A 75 7.92 -24.75 -23.47
N TYR A 76 6.86 -25.42 -23.92
CA TYR A 76 6.90 -26.78 -24.42
C TYR A 76 7.92 -26.99 -25.54
N GLY A 77 8.68 -28.08 -25.48
CA GLY A 77 9.67 -28.45 -26.51
C GLY A 77 11.00 -27.70 -26.46
N THR A 78 11.24 -26.89 -25.42
CA THR A 78 12.57 -26.31 -25.16
C THR A 78 13.45 -27.29 -24.38
N LYS A 79 14.77 -27.03 -24.32
CA LYS A 79 15.70 -27.84 -23.53
C LYS A 79 15.33 -27.89 -22.03
N HIS A 80 14.74 -26.80 -21.55
CA HIS A 80 14.35 -26.57 -20.16
C HIS A 80 12.82 -26.62 -20.01
N ASP A 81 12.14 -27.41 -20.85
CA ASP A 81 10.68 -27.52 -20.86
C ASP A 81 10.14 -27.89 -19.47
N GLY A 82 9.15 -27.12 -19.02
CA GLY A 82 8.52 -27.27 -17.71
C GLY A 82 9.32 -26.68 -16.55
N GLU A 83 10.56 -26.22 -16.76
CA GLU A 83 11.35 -25.59 -15.72
C GLU A 83 10.93 -24.14 -15.50
N ARG A 84 10.88 -23.76 -14.23
CA ARG A 84 10.62 -22.39 -13.77
C ARG A 84 11.74 -21.98 -12.85
N TYR A 85 12.27 -20.79 -13.08
CA TYR A 85 13.31 -20.21 -12.26
C TYR A 85 12.80 -18.92 -11.65
N GLU A 86 13.13 -18.71 -10.39
CA GLU A 86 12.95 -17.46 -9.67
C GLU A 86 14.16 -17.27 -8.76
N ALA A 87 14.77 -16.11 -8.82
CA ALA A 87 15.87 -15.72 -7.96
C ALA A 87 15.70 -14.27 -7.49
N HIS A 88 15.99 -14.02 -6.21
CA HIS A 88 15.97 -12.72 -5.57
C HIS A 88 17.40 -12.19 -5.38
N LEU A 89 17.63 -10.98 -5.85
CA LEU A 89 18.94 -10.35 -5.85
C LEU A 89 18.88 -9.03 -5.08
N CYS A 90 19.81 -8.82 -4.15
CA CYS A 90 20.00 -7.47 -3.60
C CYS A 90 20.40 -6.50 -4.72
N GLU A 91 20.24 -5.20 -4.46
CA GLU A 91 20.49 -4.15 -5.46
C GLU A 91 21.87 -4.29 -6.14
N HIS A 92 22.92 -4.55 -5.36
CA HIS A 92 24.26 -4.73 -5.88
C HIS A 92 24.37 -5.92 -6.85
N CYS A 93 23.90 -7.11 -6.43
CA CYS A 93 23.95 -8.31 -7.25
C CYS A 93 23.06 -8.20 -8.49
N PHE A 94 21.95 -7.48 -8.40
CA PHE A 94 21.07 -7.19 -9.53
C PHE A 94 21.78 -6.35 -10.60
N PHE A 95 22.42 -5.23 -10.20
CA PHE A 95 23.16 -4.40 -11.15
C PHE A 95 24.40 -5.09 -11.71
N LEU A 96 25.05 -5.95 -10.92
CA LEU A 96 26.13 -6.80 -11.41
C LEU A 96 25.64 -7.77 -12.50
N ALA A 97 24.49 -8.41 -12.31
CA ALA A 97 23.87 -9.26 -13.33
C ALA A 97 23.57 -8.47 -14.61
N LEU A 98 22.98 -7.27 -14.49
CA LEU A 98 22.73 -6.39 -15.64
C LEU A 98 24.02 -5.97 -16.35
N ALA A 99 25.10 -5.67 -15.62
CA ALA A 99 26.38 -5.34 -16.19
C ALA A 99 26.94 -6.52 -17.01
N ASN A 100 26.89 -7.74 -16.46
CA ASN A 100 27.32 -8.94 -17.18
C ASN A 100 26.52 -9.17 -18.47
N LEU A 101 25.19 -8.97 -18.44
CA LEU A 101 24.36 -9.07 -19.65
C LEU A 101 24.69 -8.00 -20.69
N LYS A 102 25.06 -6.78 -20.26
CA LYS A 102 25.51 -5.71 -21.17
C LYS A 102 26.84 -6.07 -21.82
N GLU A 103 27.78 -6.64 -21.06
CA GLU A 103 29.07 -7.10 -21.60
C GLU A 103 28.90 -8.27 -22.57
N GLU A 104 28.05 -9.25 -22.25
CA GLU A 104 27.74 -10.36 -23.17
C GLU A 104 27.15 -9.85 -24.49
N ARG A 105 26.23 -8.88 -24.42
CA ARG A 105 25.68 -8.21 -25.61
C ARG A 105 26.78 -7.50 -26.43
N ARG A 106 27.78 -6.90 -25.78
CA ARG A 106 28.92 -6.27 -26.48
C ARG A 106 29.80 -7.33 -27.14
N ALA A 107 30.07 -8.43 -26.45
CA ALA A 107 30.86 -9.54 -26.97
C ALA A 107 30.23 -10.17 -28.22
N GLN A 108 28.92 -10.45 -28.18
CA GLN A 108 28.17 -11.00 -29.33
C GLN A 108 28.12 -10.06 -30.54
N ARG A 109 28.23 -8.74 -30.33
CA ARG A 109 28.31 -7.76 -31.42
C ARG A 109 29.69 -7.72 -32.07
N MET A 110 30.76 -7.87 -31.30
CA MET A 110 32.09 -7.96 -31.91
C MET A 110 32.19 -9.16 -32.87
N SER A 111 31.39 -10.21 -32.65
CA SER A 111 31.26 -11.34 -33.58
C SER A 111 30.26 -11.13 -34.73
N HIS A 112 29.37 -10.12 -34.66
CA HIS A 112 28.33 -9.84 -35.66
C HIS A 112 28.29 -8.34 -36.01
N ALA A 113 28.90 -7.96 -37.15
CA ALA A 113 29.21 -6.57 -37.52
C ALA A 113 28.01 -5.62 -37.80
N ASP A 114 26.76 -6.11 -37.86
CA ASP A 114 25.60 -5.32 -38.31
C ASP A 114 24.53 -5.06 -37.23
N ALA A 115 24.91 -5.03 -35.94
CA ALA A 115 23.93 -4.84 -34.86
C ALA A 115 23.55 -3.36 -34.63
N PRO A 116 22.25 -3.00 -34.58
CA PRO A 116 21.80 -1.62 -34.33
C PRO A 116 22.21 -1.10 -32.94
N GLU A 117 22.38 0.21 -32.79
CA GLU A 117 22.63 0.86 -31.50
C GLU A 117 21.52 0.50 -30.50
N GLN A 118 21.88 -0.03 -29.32
CA GLN A 118 20.91 -0.41 -28.29
C GLN A 118 21.05 0.52 -27.10
N SER A 119 19.91 0.81 -26.48
CA SER A 119 19.85 1.57 -25.24
C SER A 119 20.82 1.00 -24.19
N SER A 120 21.55 1.90 -23.54
CA SER A 120 22.41 1.59 -22.39
C SER A 120 21.61 1.06 -21.20
N ASP A 121 20.30 1.32 -21.17
CA ASP A 121 19.38 0.95 -20.11
C ASP A 121 18.72 -0.41 -20.41
N LEU A 122 19.50 -1.48 -20.27
CA LEU A 122 19.02 -2.85 -20.42
C LEU A 122 17.98 -3.15 -19.32
N GLY A 123 16.75 -3.44 -19.74
CA GLY A 123 15.67 -3.88 -18.83
C GLY A 123 15.02 -2.78 -18.00
N LEU A 124 15.36 -1.50 -18.22
CA LEU A 124 14.73 -0.38 -17.52
C LEU A 124 13.39 -0.04 -18.17
N LEU A 125 12.29 -0.19 -17.43
CA LEU A 125 10.95 0.13 -17.93
C LEU A 125 10.57 1.60 -17.69
N VAL A 126 10.93 2.16 -16.54
CA VAL A 126 10.54 3.51 -16.12
C VAL A 126 11.61 4.14 -15.22
N ARG A 127 11.73 5.46 -15.24
CA ARG A 127 12.56 6.26 -14.33
C ARG A 127 11.69 7.15 -13.47
N ASN A 128 12.13 7.44 -12.25
CA ASN A 128 11.46 8.36 -11.32
C ASN A 128 10.03 7.96 -10.97
N ASP A 129 9.74 6.65 -10.99
CA ASP A 129 8.45 6.10 -10.61
C ASP A 129 8.40 5.89 -9.10
N PHE A 130 8.27 7.00 -8.36
CA PHE A 130 8.28 7.01 -6.90
C PHE A 130 6.93 6.57 -6.30
N PHE A 131 5.84 6.66 -7.06
CA PHE A 131 4.47 6.39 -6.63
C PHE A 131 3.92 5.18 -7.39
N LYS A 132 4.51 4.01 -7.16
CA LYS A 132 4.27 2.79 -7.96
C LYS A 132 2.84 2.23 -7.90
N ASP A 133 1.95 2.79 -7.08
CA ASP A 133 0.57 2.33 -6.93
C ASP A 133 -0.41 3.51 -6.86
N ALA A 134 -0.82 4.03 -8.02
CA ALA A 134 -2.01 4.86 -8.17
C ALA A 134 -2.96 4.24 -9.21
N GLY A 135 -3.25 2.94 -9.08
CA GLY A 135 -4.12 2.23 -10.01
C GLY A 135 -4.64 0.92 -9.43
N HIS A 136 -5.87 0.98 -8.91
CA HIS A 136 -6.87 -0.06 -8.61
C HIS A 136 -6.49 -1.54 -8.74
#